data_AF-A0AAW8E165-F1
#
_entry.id   AF-A0AAW8E165-F1
#
_cell.length_a   1.000
_cell.length_b   1.000
_cell.length_c   1.000
_cell.angle_alpha   90.00
_cell.angle_beta   90.00
_cell.angle_gamma   90.00
#
_symmetry.space_group_name_H-M   'P 1'
#
loop_
_entity.id
_entity.type
_entity.pdbx_description
1 polymer ?
#
loop_
_entity_poly.entity_id
_entity_poly.type
_entity_poly.pdbx_seq_one_letter_code
_entity_poly.pdbx_strand_id
1 'polypeptide(L)'
;MSDPRARFSALYRSISDGIATASQSVSSLDFDHEDGRKAVDHIVGKLDEMQKKFSSELEELERNVEWDTFTIAFFGETNAGKSTIIESLRILFDEESRAGLLRENGHELAKYERALESHVELVRAALLSAHERNLNEFQQVRQAVDQLHDASVARVSSRQRRIAWAAAAAGLMLGALPSLAFFLHR
;
A
#
# COMPACT_ATOMS: atom_id res chain seq x y z
N MET A 1 30.47 -24.36 -22.72
CA MET A 1 30.08 -23.41 -23.77
C MET A 1 31.10 -22.28 -23.74
N SER A 2 31.82 -22.01 -24.83
CA SER A 2 32.79 -20.90 -24.90
C SER A 2 32.06 -19.55 -24.85
N ASP A 3 32.53 -18.61 -24.03
CA ASP A 3 31.97 -17.25 -23.92
C ASP A 3 31.85 -16.58 -25.32
N PRO A 4 30.62 -16.25 -25.78
CA PRO A 4 30.39 -15.57 -27.05
C PRO A 4 31.14 -14.24 -27.17
N ARG A 5 31.27 -13.48 -26.06
CA ARG A 5 32.04 -12.23 -26.00
C ARG A 5 33.50 -12.51 -26.32
N ALA A 6 34.12 -13.44 -25.60
CA ALA A 6 35.52 -13.79 -25.78
C ALA A 6 35.86 -14.23 -27.23
N ARG A 7 34.98 -15.03 -27.87
CA ARG A 7 35.18 -15.45 -29.27
C ARG A 7 35.03 -14.28 -30.24
N PHE A 8 34.05 -13.41 -30.01
CA PHE A 8 33.82 -12.24 -30.85
C PHE A 8 34.99 -11.25 -30.77
N SER A 9 35.41 -10.88 -29.55
CA SER A 9 36.57 -9.99 -29.34
C SER A 9 37.86 -10.59 -29.90
N ALA A 10 38.04 -11.92 -29.84
CA ALA A 10 39.20 -12.60 -30.43
C ALA A 10 39.21 -12.54 -31.97
N LEU A 11 38.07 -12.81 -32.62
CA LEU A 11 37.91 -12.68 -34.06
C LEU A 11 38.22 -11.25 -34.50
N TYR A 12 37.70 -10.29 -33.75
CA TYR A 12 37.84 -8.88 -34.05
C TYR A 12 39.30 -8.41 -33.92
N ARG A 13 39.99 -8.76 -32.84
CA ARG A 13 41.42 -8.48 -32.66
C ARG A 13 42.24 -9.07 -33.81
N SER A 14 41.94 -10.30 -34.23
CA SER A 14 42.62 -10.93 -35.35
C SER A 14 42.46 -10.17 -36.67
N ILE A 15 41.29 -9.58 -36.93
CA ILE A 15 41.05 -8.78 -38.13
C ILE A 15 41.80 -7.44 -38.04
N SER A 16 41.79 -6.79 -36.87
CA SER A 16 42.53 -5.55 -36.63
C SER A 16 44.03 -5.75 -36.79
N ASP A 17 44.58 -6.82 -36.20
CA ASP A 17 45.98 -7.21 -36.34
C ASP A 17 46.33 -7.53 -37.80
N GLY A 18 45.40 -8.16 -38.54
CA GLY A 18 45.56 -8.43 -39.97
C GLY A 18 45.64 -7.15 -40.81
N ILE A 19 44.77 -6.17 -40.55
CA ILE A 19 44.81 -4.86 -41.23
C ILE A 19 46.09 -4.10 -40.89
N ALA A 20 46.51 -4.12 -39.62
CA ALA A 20 47.76 -3.49 -39.19
C ALA A 20 48.98 -4.14 -39.86
N THR A 21 49.01 -5.47 -39.93
CA THR A 21 50.08 -6.23 -40.60
C THR A 21 50.12 -5.95 -42.10
N ALA A 22 48.95 -5.89 -42.75
CA ALA A 22 48.85 -5.53 -44.17
C ALA A 22 49.34 -4.09 -44.42
N SER A 23 48.96 -3.15 -43.55
CA SER A 23 49.40 -1.75 -43.64
C SER A 23 50.93 -1.65 -43.50
N GLN A 24 51.51 -2.37 -42.54
CA GLN A 24 52.97 -2.41 -42.35
C GLN A 24 53.68 -3.06 -43.54
N SER A 25 53.12 -4.14 -44.09
CA SER A 25 53.67 -4.83 -45.26
C SER A 25 53.67 -3.93 -46.48
N VAL A 26 52.57 -3.22 -46.74
CA VAL A 26 52.46 -2.28 -47.87
C VAL A 26 53.38 -1.08 -47.69
N SER A 27 53.50 -0.55 -46.46
CA SER A 27 54.41 0.57 -46.14
C SER A 27 55.90 0.23 -46.28
N SER A 28 56.25 -1.07 -46.22
CA SER A 28 57.63 -1.53 -46.37
C SER A 28 58.07 -1.73 -47.82
N LEU A 29 57.16 -1.59 -48.79
CA LEU A 29 57.46 -1.70 -50.21
C LEU A 29 58.15 -0.42 -50.69
N ASP A 30 59.44 -0.51 -51.04
CA ASP A 30 60.21 0.60 -51.59
C ASP A 30 60.06 0.65 -53.12
N PHE A 31 59.74 1.84 -53.65
CA PHE A 31 59.51 2.07 -55.07
C PHE A 31 60.34 3.26 -55.56
N ASP A 32 61.15 3.02 -56.60
CA ASP A 32 62.02 4.04 -57.22
C ASP A 32 61.25 5.12 -57.99
N HIS A 33 59.98 4.88 -58.38
CA HIS A 33 59.19 5.79 -59.21
C HIS A 33 58.11 6.51 -58.41
N GLU A 34 57.94 7.82 -58.64
CA GLU A 34 57.00 8.70 -57.93
C GLU A 34 55.55 8.19 -57.96
N ASP A 35 55.12 7.61 -59.07
CA ASP A 35 53.76 7.05 -59.24
C ASP A 35 53.52 5.82 -58.32
N GLY A 36 54.55 4.98 -58.13
CA GLY A 36 54.49 3.84 -57.22
C GLY A 36 54.36 4.28 -55.76
N ARG A 37 55.10 5.33 -55.38
CA ARG A 37 55.03 5.90 -54.03
C ARG A 37 53.66 6.50 -53.71
N LYS A 38 53.07 7.24 -54.66
CA LYS A 38 51.69 7.76 -54.51
C LYS A 38 50.65 6.65 -54.37
N ALA A 39 50.82 5.53 -55.09
CA ALA A 39 49.92 4.39 -54.99
C ALA A 39 50.00 3.70 -53.62
N VAL A 40 51.21 3.55 -53.06
CA VAL A 40 51.43 3.02 -51.71
C VAL A 40 50.81 3.92 -50.66
N ASP A 41 51.10 5.23 -50.70
CA ASP A 41 50.56 6.20 -49.75
C ASP A 41 49.02 6.20 -49.76
N HIS A 42 48.42 6.07 -50.94
CA HIS A 42 46.96 5.95 -51.07
C HIS A 42 46.41 4.65 -50.44
N ILE A 43 47.08 3.51 -50.64
CA ILE A 43 46.66 2.22 -50.04
C ILE A 43 46.82 2.25 -48.52
N VAL A 44 47.94 2.77 -48.01
CA VAL A 44 48.19 2.92 -46.57
C VAL A 44 47.14 3.84 -45.95
N GLY A 45 46.82 4.96 -46.59
CA GLY A 45 45.75 5.86 -46.15
C GLY A 45 44.38 5.18 -46.10
N LYS A 46 44.06 4.33 -47.09
CA LYS A 46 42.81 3.55 -47.10
C LYS A 46 42.75 2.49 -46.00
N LEU A 47 43.88 1.85 -45.70
CA LEU A 47 43.97 0.85 -44.62
C LEU A 47 43.84 1.51 -43.24
N ASP A 48 44.42 2.71 -43.03
CA ASP A 48 44.27 3.49 -41.80
C ASP A 48 42.81 3.97 -41.60
N GLU A 49 42.17 4.46 -42.66
CA GLU A 49 40.75 4.83 -42.64
C GLU A 49 39.87 3.62 -42.27
N MET A 50 40.16 2.46 -42.86
CA MET A 50 39.47 1.22 -42.55
C MET A 50 39.67 0.78 -41.10
N GLN A 51 40.90 0.86 -40.58
CA GLN A 51 41.21 0.52 -39.18
C GLN A 51 40.44 1.42 -38.21
N LYS A 52 40.40 2.73 -38.45
CA LYS A 52 39.68 3.71 -37.61
C LYS A 52 38.17 3.45 -37.62
N LYS A 53 37.59 3.26 -38.80
CA LYS A 53 36.17 2.98 -38.95
C LYS A 53 35.79 1.68 -38.26
N PHE A 54 36.57 0.62 -38.48
CA PHE A 54 36.35 -0.67 -37.86
C PHE A 54 36.35 -0.49 -36.34
N SER A 55 37.39 0.13 -35.78
CA SER A 55 37.55 0.31 -34.32
C SER A 55 36.36 1.04 -33.68
N SER A 56 35.84 2.07 -34.36
CA SER A 56 34.64 2.79 -33.92
C SER A 56 33.39 1.91 -33.91
N GLU A 57 33.18 1.11 -34.97
CA GLU A 57 32.04 0.19 -35.05
C GLU A 57 32.10 -0.89 -33.97
N LEU A 58 33.29 -1.36 -33.58
CA LEU A 58 33.43 -2.28 -32.45
C LEU A 58 33.04 -1.62 -31.14
N GLU A 59 33.52 -0.41 -30.89
CA GLU A 59 33.21 0.28 -29.64
C GLU A 59 31.69 0.53 -29.51
N GLU A 60 31.01 0.84 -30.62
CA GLU A 60 29.55 0.92 -30.66
C GLU A 60 28.88 -0.43 -30.40
N LEU A 61 29.40 -1.50 -31.00
CA LEU A 61 28.83 -2.84 -30.85
C LEU A 61 29.05 -3.40 -29.43
N GLU A 62 30.23 -3.20 -28.84
CA GLU A 62 30.51 -3.61 -27.45
C GLU A 62 29.61 -2.88 -26.45
N ARG A 63 29.29 -1.60 -26.70
CA ARG A 63 28.37 -0.82 -25.86
C ARG A 63 26.91 -1.23 -26.00
N ASN A 64 26.49 -1.69 -27.18
CA ASN A 64 25.08 -1.87 -27.51
C ASN A 64 24.63 -3.34 -27.60
N VAL A 65 25.54 -4.31 -27.55
CA VAL A 65 25.17 -5.74 -27.61
C VAL A 65 24.90 -6.28 -26.21
N GLU A 66 23.67 -6.75 -26.01
CA GLU A 66 23.30 -7.57 -24.85
C GLU A 66 23.74 -9.03 -25.07
N TRP A 67 24.98 -9.34 -24.69
CA TRP A 67 25.53 -10.69 -24.84
C TRP A 67 24.92 -11.73 -23.87
N ASP A 68 24.26 -11.27 -22.81
CA ASP A 68 23.65 -12.12 -21.78
C ASP A 68 22.15 -12.35 -22.00
N THR A 69 21.55 -11.73 -23.03
CA THR A 69 20.11 -11.84 -23.32
C THR A 69 19.85 -12.85 -24.43
N PHE A 70 19.09 -13.90 -24.12
CA PHE A 70 18.61 -14.87 -25.11
C PHE A 70 17.31 -14.37 -25.77
N THR A 71 17.42 -13.85 -26.99
CA THR A 71 16.27 -13.30 -27.74
C THR A 71 15.53 -14.40 -28.53
N ILE A 72 14.24 -14.57 -28.25
CA ILE A 72 13.34 -15.45 -29.02
C ILE A 72 12.33 -14.60 -29.77
N ALA A 73 12.20 -14.79 -31.08
CA ALA A 73 11.21 -14.13 -31.92
C ALA A 73 10.15 -15.12 -32.43
N PHE A 74 8.86 -14.77 -32.29
CA PHE A 74 7.74 -15.58 -32.75
C PHE A 74 7.08 -14.96 -33.99
N PHE A 75 7.09 -15.68 -35.11
CA PHE A 75 6.46 -15.26 -36.37
C PHE A 75 5.28 -16.18 -36.74
N GLY A 76 4.28 -15.64 -37.44
CA GLY A 76 3.10 -16.40 -37.90
C GLY A 76 1.85 -15.53 -38.10
N GLU A 77 0.80 -16.09 -38.69
CA GLU A 77 -0.48 -15.40 -38.98
C GLU A 77 -1.27 -15.06 -37.72
N THR A 78 -2.23 -14.13 -37.82
CA THR A 78 -3.16 -13.81 -36.71
C THR A 78 -3.88 -15.09 -36.26
N ASN A 79 -4.04 -15.27 -34.95
CA ASN A 79 -4.66 -16.45 -34.35
C ASN A 79 -3.86 -17.77 -34.41
N ALA A 80 -2.60 -17.76 -34.86
CA ALA A 80 -1.72 -18.94 -34.81
C ALA A 80 -1.22 -19.33 -33.40
N GLY A 81 -1.78 -18.75 -32.33
CA GLY A 81 -1.38 -19.07 -30.94
C GLY A 81 -0.05 -18.46 -30.47
N LYS A 82 0.56 -17.53 -31.21
CA LYS A 82 1.83 -16.87 -30.83
C LYS A 82 1.79 -16.29 -29.42
N SER A 83 0.71 -15.58 -29.08
CA SER A 83 0.51 -15.00 -27.75
C SER A 83 0.41 -16.06 -26.65
N THR A 84 -0.22 -17.20 -26.94
CA THR A 84 -0.37 -18.32 -26.01
C THR A 84 0.98 -18.97 -25.67
N ILE A 85 1.85 -19.12 -26.67
CA ILE A 85 3.20 -19.67 -26.46
C ILE A 85 4.06 -18.70 -25.65
N ILE A 86 4.02 -17.40 -25.98
CA ILE A 86 4.74 -16.37 -25.20
C ILE A 86 4.29 -16.40 -23.74
N GLU A 87 2.99 -16.49 -23.49
CA GLU A 87 2.44 -16.53 -22.13
C GLU A 87 2.81 -17.83 -21.40
N SER A 88 2.79 -18.97 -22.09
CA SER A 88 3.20 -20.25 -21.51
C SER A 88 4.67 -20.23 -21.09
N LEU A 89 5.54 -19.60 -21.89
CA LEU A 89 6.96 -19.45 -21.55
C LEU A 89 7.14 -18.47 -20.38
N ARG A 90 6.38 -17.38 -20.32
CA ARG A 90 6.39 -16.48 -19.16
C ARG A 90 6.02 -17.23 -17.89
N ILE A 91 4.91 -17.97 -17.89
CA ILE A 91 4.49 -18.76 -16.73
C ILE A 91 5.58 -19.79 -16.35
N LEU A 92 6.15 -20.48 -17.33
CA LEU A 92 7.18 -21.51 -17.09
C LEU A 92 8.48 -20.95 -16.48
N PHE A 93 8.87 -19.72 -16.84
CA PHE A 93 10.15 -19.11 -16.42
C PHE A 93 10.02 -18.01 -15.35
N ASP A 94 8.82 -17.52 -15.04
CA ASP A 94 8.56 -16.41 -14.10
C ASP A 94 8.07 -16.87 -12.71
N GLU A 95 8.05 -18.18 -12.43
CA GLU A 95 7.54 -18.70 -11.16
C GLU A 95 8.43 -18.30 -9.94
N GLU A 96 9.74 -18.12 -10.10
CA GLU A 96 10.61 -17.68 -8.98
C GLU A 96 10.38 -16.20 -8.59
N SER A 97 10.27 -15.31 -9.58
CA SER A 97 10.05 -13.87 -9.34
C SER A 97 8.64 -13.61 -8.80
N ARG A 98 7.65 -14.29 -9.40
CA ARG A 98 6.24 -14.25 -8.99
C ARG A 98 6.03 -14.85 -7.61
N ALA A 99 6.71 -15.95 -7.25
CA ALA A 99 6.65 -16.52 -5.91
C ALA A 99 7.18 -15.55 -4.83
N GLY A 100 8.23 -14.78 -5.13
CA GLY A 100 8.75 -13.74 -4.25
C GLY A 100 7.72 -12.61 -4.00
N LEU A 101 7.17 -12.06 -5.07
CA LEU A 101 6.12 -11.03 -5.02
C LEU A 101 4.84 -11.50 -4.32
N LEU A 102 4.44 -12.77 -4.49
CA LEU A 102 3.27 -13.34 -3.82
C LEU A 102 3.50 -13.51 -2.32
N ARG A 103 4.72 -13.89 -1.90
CA ARG A 103 5.11 -13.98 -0.48
C ARG A 103 5.11 -12.61 0.18
N GLU A 104 5.68 -11.60 -0.47
CA GLU A 104 5.75 -10.24 0.07
C GLU A 104 4.36 -9.61 0.21
N ASN A 105 3.51 -9.73 -0.81
CA ASN A 105 2.11 -9.26 -0.73
C ASN A 105 1.29 -10.01 0.33
N GLY A 106 1.52 -11.32 0.51
CA GLY A 106 0.85 -12.11 1.55
C GLY A 106 1.18 -11.61 2.97
N HIS A 107 2.42 -11.18 3.22
CA HIS A 107 2.81 -10.60 4.50
C HIS A 107 2.12 -9.26 4.80
N GLU A 108 1.96 -8.40 3.79
CA GLU A 108 1.23 -7.14 3.96
C GLU A 108 -0.28 -7.39 4.20
N LEU A 109 -0.90 -8.36 3.52
CA LEU A 109 -2.31 -8.70 3.77
C LEU A 109 -2.54 -9.18 5.22
N ALA A 110 -1.69 -10.07 5.73
CA ALA A 110 -1.78 -10.56 7.11
C ALA A 110 -1.51 -9.47 8.17
N LYS A 111 -0.80 -8.40 7.80
CA LYS A 111 -0.60 -7.23 8.65
C LYS A 111 -1.84 -6.35 8.68
N TYR A 112 -2.47 -6.12 7.53
CA TYR A 112 -3.74 -5.38 7.45
C TYR A 112 -4.89 -6.12 8.15
N GLU A 113 -4.95 -7.45 8.01
CA GLU A 113 -5.94 -8.28 8.69
C GLU A 113 -5.82 -8.17 10.21
N ARG A 114 -4.61 -8.31 10.77
CA ARG A 114 -4.36 -8.13 12.20
C ARG A 114 -4.68 -6.71 12.69
N ALA A 115 -4.34 -5.69 11.89
CA ALA A 115 -4.65 -4.30 12.22
C ALA A 115 -6.17 -4.06 12.21
N LEU A 116 -6.89 -4.64 11.25
CA LEU A 116 -8.34 -4.55 11.16
C LEU A 116 -9.02 -5.26 12.33
N GLU A 117 -8.57 -6.46 12.67
CA GLU A 117 -9.08 -7.24 13.82
C GLU A 117 -8.89 -6.45 15.14
N SER A 118 -7.71 -5.85 15.34
CA SER A 118 -7.46 -4.98 16.49
C SER A 118 -8.40 -3.76 16.53
N HIS A 119 -8.69 -3.14 15.39
CA HIS A 119 -9.61 -2.01 15.35
C HIS A 119 -11.06 -2.43 15.62
N VAL A 120 -11.48 -3.59 15.12
CA VAL A 120 -12.82 -4.13 15.38
C VAL A 120 -13.00 -4.40 16.87
N GLU A 121 -12.02 -5.01 17.53
CA GLU A 121 -12.09 -5.26 18.97
C GLU A 121 -12.08 -3.96 19.79
N LEU A 122 -11.29 -2.96 19.37
CA LEU A 122 -11.28 -1.65 20.03
C LEU A 122 -12.64 -0.95 19.91
N VAL A 123 -13.24 -0.94 18.70
CA VAL A 123 -14.57 -0.37 18.48
C VAL A 123 -15.63 -1.13 19.28
N ARG A 124 -15.56 -2.46 19.32
CA ARG A 124 -16.47 -3.29 20.10
C ARG A 124 -16.40 -2.96 21.58
N ALA A 125 -15.19 -2.86 22.15
CA ALA A 125 -14.99 -2.48 23.54
C ALA A 125 -15.47 -1.05 23.84
N ALA A 126 -15.21 -0.11 22.94
CA ALA A 126 -15.70 1.26 23.05
C ALA A 126 -17.23 1.34 23.02
N LEU A 127 -17.88 0.53 22.17
CA LEU A 127 -19.34 0.47 22.08
C LEU A 127 -19.97 -0.14 23.34
N LEU A 128 -19.41 -1.25 23.84
CA LEU A 128 -19.89 -1.88 25.09
C LEU A 128 -19.77 -0.93 26.27
N SER A 129 -18.63 -0.26 26.43
CA SER A 129 -18.42 0.73 27.50
C SER A 129 -19.31 1.97 27.35
N ALA A 130 -19.63 2.40 26.13
CA ALA A 130 -20.62 3.46 25.90
C ALA A 130 -22.03 3.00 26.27
N HIS A 131 -22.39 1.76 25.96
CA HIS A 131 -23.70 1.18 26.32
C HIS A 131 -23.87 1.09 27.84
N GLU A 132 -22.86 0.61 28.56
CA GLU A 132 -22.86 0.57 30.03
C GLU A 132 -22.99 1.97 30.65
N ARG A 133 -22.27 2.96 30.11
CA ARG A 133 -22.41 4.36 30.55
C ARG A 133 -23.85 4.87 30.37
N ASN A 134 -24.45 4.64 29.22
CA ASN A 134 -25.83 5.05 28.96
C ASN A 134 -26.82 4.37 29.91
N LEU A 135 -26.66 3.07 30.18
CA LEU A 135 -27.52 2.36 31.15
C LEU A 135 -27.39 2.96 32.56
N ASN A 136 -26.18 3.28 33.00
CA ASN A 136 -25.94 3.95 34.27
C ASN A 136 -26.60 5.33 34.32
N GLU A 137 -26.48 6.14 33.26
CA GLU A 137 -27.14 7.44 33.16
C GLU A 137 -28.67 7.30 33.23
N PHE A 138 -29.25 6.34 32.50
CA PHE A 138 -30.69 6.06 32.58
C PHE A 138 -31.14 5.65 33.98
N GLN A 139 -30.34 4.84 34.70
CA GLN A 139 -30.64 4.47 36.08
C GLN A 139 -30.58 5.67 37.03
N GLN A 140 -29.58 6.54 36.89
CA GLN A 140 -29.47 7.76 37.68
C GLN A 140 -30.66 8.71 37.42
N VAL A 141 -31.06 8.87 36.16
CA VAL A 141 -32.25 9.67 35.80
C VAL A 141 -33.51 9.07 36.42
N ARG A 142 -33.69 7.74 36.36
CA ARG A 142 -34.83 7.08 37.03
C ARG A 142 -34.84 7.32 38.53
N GLN A 143 -33.71 7.14 39.21
CA GLN A 143 -33.62 7.38 40.66
C GLN A 143 -33.92 8.85 41.01
N ALA A 144 -33.45 9.80 40.21
CA ALA A 144 -33.75 11.22 40.40
C ALA A 144 -35.26 11.50 40.24
N VAL A 145 -35.91 10.87 39.27
CA VAL A 145 -37.37 10.96 39.06
C VAL A 145 -38.13 10.35 40.24
N ASP A 146 -37.72 9.19 40.74
CA ASP A 146 -38.35 8.54 41.89
C ASP A 146 -38.21 9.39 43.16
N GLN A 147 -37.02 9.94 43.42
CA GLN A 147 -36.79 10.85 44.55
C GLN A 147 -37.65 12.12 44.46
N LEU A 148 -37.81 12.69 43.26
CA LEU A 148 -38.71 13.83 43.03
C LEU A 148 -40.18 13.45 43.25
N HIS A 149 -40.59 12.26 42.82
CA HIS A 149 -41.92 11.74 43.05
C HIS A 149 -42.19 11.60 44.55
N ASP A 150 -41.32 10.93 45.30
CA ASP A 150 -41.44 10.76 46.75
C ASP A 150 -41.45 12.10 47.49
N ALA A 151 -40.56 13.03 47.12
CA ALA A 151 -40.52 14.38 47.68
C ALA A 151 -41.79 15.21 47.38
N SER A 152 -42.45 14.94 46.24
CA SER A 152 -43.72 15.57 45.89
C SER A 152 -44.89 14.96 46.66
N VAL A 153 -44.94 13.63 46.83
CA VAL A 153 -45.95 12.91 47.61
C VAL A 153 -45.83 13.24 49.11
N ALA A 154 -44.61 13.36 49.64
CA ALA A 154 -44.34 13.83 51.00
C ALA A 154 -44.83 15.29 51.20
N ARG A 155 -44.69 16.15 50.19
CA ARG A 155 -45.22 17.53 50.21
C ARG A 155 -46.75 17.60 50.14
N VAL A 156 -47.41 16.71 49.39
CA VAL A 156 -48.88 16.63 49.34
C VAL A 156 -49.45 16.11 50.66
N SER A 157 -48.89 15.03 51.20
CA SER A 157 -49.37 14.41 52.45
C SER A 157 -49.18 15.30 53.69
N SER A 158 -48.13 16.13 53.73
CA SER A 158 -47.90 17.10 54.81
C SER A 158 -48.87 18.28 54.79
N ARG A 159 -49.36 18.71 53.62
CA ARG A 159 -50.45 19.70 53.50
C ARG A 159 -51.80 19.13 53.95
N GLN A 160 -52.15 17.93 53.50
CA GLN A 160 -53.39 17.26 53.90
C GLN A 160 -53.45 17.07 55.43
N ARG A 161 -52.35 16.63 56.05
CA ARG A 161 -52.29 16.46 57.51
C ARG A 161 -52.41 17.80 58.26
N ARG A 162 -51.74 18.87 57.82
CA ARG A 162 -51.86 20.19 58.47
C ARG A 162 -53.28 20.76 58.41
N ILE A 163 -53.96 20.62 57.28
CA ILE A 163 -55.36 21.04 57.13
C ILE A 163 -56.27 20.17 57.99
N ALA A 164 -56.05 18.85 58.04
CA ALA A 164 -56.82 17.94 58.88
C ALA A 164 -56.65 18.23 60.38
N TRP A 165 -55.42 18.49 60.86
CA TRP A 165 -55.16 18.88 62.25
C TRP A 165 -55.75 20.25 62.58
N ALA A 166 -55.67 21.23 61.67
CA ALA A 166 -56.29 22.54 61.85
C ALA A 166 -57.83 22.44 61.93
N ALA A 167 -58.45 21.61 61.06
CA ALA A 167 -59.89 21.36 61.09
C ALA A 167 -60.32 20.60 62.35
N ALA A 168 -59.55 19.60 62.79
CA ALA A 168 -59.81 18.87 64.03
C ALA A 168 -59.69 19.76 65.27
N ALA A 169 -58.68 20.62 65.34
CA ALA A 169 -58.51 21.59 66.42
C ALA A 169 -59.65 22.63 66.45
N ALA A 170 -60.10 23.11 65.30
CA ALA A 170 -61.26 24.01 65.20
C ALA A 170 -62.57 23.34 65.62
N GLY A 171 -62.79 22.07 65.26
CA GLY A 171 -63.94 21.28 65.69
C GLY A 171 -63.97 21.02 67.20
N LEU A 172 -62.80 20.80 67.82
CA LEU A 172 -62.65 20.66 69.28
C LEU A 172 -62.96 21.96 70.02
N MET A 173 -62.57 23.11 69.47
CA MET A 173 -62.90 24.43 70.02
C MET A 173 -64.40 24.75 69.92
N LEU A 174 -65.07 24.36 68.83
CA LEU A 174 -66.51 24.54 68.66
C LEU A 174 -67.35 23.57 69.53
N GLY A 175 -66.84 22.37 69.81
CA GLY A 175 -67.49 21.39 70.69
C GLY A 175 -67.38 21.68 72.19
N ALA A 176 -66.60 22.69 72.59
CA ALA A 176 -66.33 23.05 73.98
C ALA A 176 -67.01 24.36 74.41
N LEU A 177 -68.21 24.67 73.88
CA LEU A 177 -69.13 25.61 74.53
C LEU A 177 -70.11 24.80 75.38
N PRO A 178 -69.92 24.72 76.71
CA PRO A 178 -70.84 24.00 77.57
C PRO A 178 -72.16 24.76 77.65
N SER A 179 -73.21 24.01 77.36
CA SER A 179 -74.61 24.20 77.70
C SER A 179 -74.81 24.89 79.07
N LEU A 180 -74.97 26.21 79.08
CA LEU A 180 -75.38 26.97 80.27
C LEU A 180 -76.53 27.92 79.92
N ALA A 181 -77.63 27.36 79.39
CA ALA A 181 -78.84 28.15 79.12
C ALA A 181 -80.16 27.35 79.22
N PHE A 182 -80.17 26.13 79.75
CA PHE A 182 -81.39 25.31 79.82
C PHE A 182 -81.82 24.92 81.24
N PHE A 183 -81.58 25.79 82.23
CA PHE A 183 -82.09 25.57 83.58
C PHE A 183 -82.52 26.87 84.24
N LEU A 184 -83.60 27.50 83.75
CA LEU A 184 -84.39 28.49 84.50
C LEU A 184 -85.61 28.96 83.70
N HIS A 185 -86.70 28.17 83.71
CA HIS A 185 -88.05 28.72 83.92
C HIS A 185 -89.05 27.59 84.19
N ARG A 186 -89.54 27.56 85.43
CA ARG A 186 -90.87 27.08 85.78
C ARG A 186 -91.61 28.27 86.37
#